data_AF-A0A6J8EJN8-F1
#
_entry.id   AF-A0A6J8EJN8-F1
#
_cell.length_a   1.000
_cell.length_b   1.000
_cell.length_c   1.000
_cell.angle_alpha   90.00
_cell.angle_beta   90.00
_cell.angle_gamma   90.00
#
_symmetry.space_group_name_H-M   'P 1'
#
loop_
_entity.id
_entity.type
_entity.pdbx_description
1 polymer ?
#
loop_
_entity_poly.entity_id
_entity_poly.type
_entity_poly.pdbx_seq_one_letter_code
_entity_poly.pdbx_strand_id
1 'polypeptide(L)'
;MTSKVSMTWLLNGPKDVEYFDDHRNTVGSLITRLSSDATLVQGATGSKIGVTLEAITTISVALGISFYYSWKLSLVTLGFMPFMIATGIVNNKILKGFVRGDKNSLDQAGKLFSEVVDNIRTVVSLTREETFIGLYNGHINHVYISSTKRSVLNGIVYGISNSIMYFAYAGAFTYGSYLVQKGELEFHLVFRVFGAIIFGGMHVGRTLSMSMDFKKGQLAAARLFQIIERKPKINAQEDKGDKPKKIEGDIELSKVEFHYPARPDVQVLKGLTIKAKQGETIALVGISGCGKSTNSTVIGEIGIVSQEPVLFDTSIAENIAYGDTSRTVPMSEIIEVARSANIHNFIESLPHVSQ
;
A
#
# COMPACT_ATOMS: atom_id res chain seq x y z
N MET A 1 2.38 -15.85 1.08
CA MET A 1 3.48 -14.87 1.02
C MET A 1 3.10 -13.57 1.74
N THR A 2 1.95 -12.98 1.42
CA THR A 2 1.41 -11.76 2.06
C THR A 2 1.36 -11.84 3.58
N SER A 3 0.74 -12.90 4.14
CA SER A 3 0.72 -13.12 5.60
C SER A 3 2.12 -13.21 6.22
N LYS A 4 3.10 -13.85 5.56
CA LYS A 4 4.49 -13.91 6.06
C LYS A 4 5.16 -12.54 6.01
N VAL A 5 5.03 -11.79 4.93
CA VAL A 5 5.61 -10.44 4.80
C VAL A 5 4.99 -9.49 5.82
N SER A 6 3.67 -9.54 6.00
CA SER A 6 2.98 -8.75 7.01
C SER A 6 3.39 -9.13 8.43
N MET A 7 3.57 -10.43 8.71
CA MET A 7 4.05 -10.91 10.01
C MET A 7 5.51 -10.51 10.27
N THR A 8 6.39 -10.63 9.28
CA THR A 8 7.78 -10.16 9.37
C THR A 8 7.82 -8.67 9.64
N TRP A 9 6.94 -7.88 9.03
CA TRP A 9 6.83 -6.46 9.30
C TRP A 9 6.34 -6.16 10.73
N LEU A 10 5.35 -6.89 11.24
CA LEU A 10 4.90 -6.72 12.63
C LEU A 10 5.98 -7.10 13.65
N LEU A 11 6.76 -8.15 13.36
CA LEU A 11 7.79 -8.66 14.27
C LEU A 11 9.08 -7.83 14.26
N ASN A 12 9.53 -7.43 13.07
CA ASN A 12 10.81 -6.77 12.81
C ASN A 12 10.69 -5.31 12.37
N GLY A 13 9.48 -4.77 12.33
CA GLY A 13 9.24 -3.37 12.02
C GLY A 13 9.79 -2.44 13.09
N PRO A 14 9.79 -1.12 12.82
CA PRO A 14 10.28 -0.11 13.74
C PRO A 14 9.46 -0.10 15.03
N LYS A 15 10.15 0.01 16.17
CA LYS A 15 9.57 -0.04 17.53
C LYS A 15 9.87 1.21 18.36
N ASP A 16 10.64 2.14 17.80
CA ASP A 16 10.95 3.42 18.42
C ASP A 16 9.80 4.41 18.21
N VAL A 17 9.44 5.11 19.29
CA VAL A 17 8.37 6.12 19.30
C VAL A 17 8.64 7.23 18.27
N GLU A 18 9.91 7.60 18.05
CA GLU A 18 10.35 8.57 17.03
C GLU A 18 9.81 8.23 15.63
N TYR A 19 9.72 6.95 15.26
CA TYR A 19 9.20 6.53 13.96
C TYR A 19 7.70 6.76 13.82
N PHE A 20 6.95 6.51 14.89
CA PHE A 20 5.48 6.64 14.91
C PHE A 20 5.01 8.09 15.09
N ASP A 21 5.86 8.95 15.65
CA ASP A 21 5.62 10.40 15.75
C ASP A 21 5.75 11.13 14.39
N ASP A 22 6.39 10.52 13.39
CA ASP A 22 6.49 11.10 12.05
C ASP A 22 5.12 11.12 11.35
N HIS A 23 4.69 12.30 10.89
CA HIS A 23 3.43 12.50 10.16
C HIS A 23 3.28 11.62 8.91
N ARG A 24 4.36 11.08 8.35
CA ARG A 24 4.34 10.13 7.22
C ARG A 24 3.93 8.71 7.61
N ASN A 25 4.01 8.38 8.90
CA ASN A 25 3.82 7.05 9.47
C ASN A 25 2.59 6.98 10.39
N THR A 26 1.52 7.68 10.02
CA THR A 26 0.24 7.52 10.72
C THR A 26 -0.25 6.08 10.67
N VAL A 27 -1.03 5.67 11.68
CA VAL A 27 -1.58 4.31 11.78
C VAL A 27 -2.31 3.89 10.50
N GLY A 28 -3.17 4.76 9.95
CA GLY A 28 -3.87 4.48 8.69
C GLY A 28 -2.94 4.33 7.48
N SER A 29 -1.87 5.13 7.39
CA SER A 29 -0.85 5.03 6.35
C SER A 29 -0.09 3.70 6.45
N LEU A 30 0.28 3.29 7.66
CA LEU A 30 0.99 2.02 7.91
C LEU A 30 0.12 0.80 7.60
N ILE A 31 -1.15 0.81 8.02
CA ILE A 31 -2.12 -0.26 7.68
C ILE A 31 -2.29 -0.35 6.15
N THR A 32 -2.44 0.80 5.48
CA THR A 32 -2.57 0.85 4.02
C THR A 32 -1.31 0.29 3.35
N ARG A 33 -0.11 0.63 3.82
CA ARG A 33 1.15 0.05 3.31
C ARG A 33 1.19 -1.44 3.55
N LEU A 34 0.90 -1.91 4.76
CA LEU A 34 0.95 -3.32 5.12
C LEU A 34 0.02 -4.19 4.27
N SER A 35 -1.18 -3.68 3.96
CA SER A 35 -2.16 -4.40 3.13
C SER A 35 -1.88 -4.24 1.63
N SER A 36 -1.70 -3.00 1.16
CA SER A 36 -1.56 -2.68 -0.26
C SER A 36 -0.18 -3.06 -0.81
N ASP A 37 0.91 -2.65 -0.15
CA ASP A 37 2.26 -2.94 -0.64
C ASP A 37 2.54 -4.45 -0.59
N ALA A 38 2.08 -5.17 0.44
CA ALA A 38 2.24 -6.63 0.49
C ALA A 38 1.47 -7.33 -0.64
N THR A 39 0.28 -6.84 -0.99
CA THR A 39 -0.49 -7.35 -2.13
C THR A 39 0.21 -7.06 -3.47
N LEU A 40 0.79 -5.87 -3.63
CA LEU A 40 1.58 -5.52 -4.82
C LEU A 40 2.82 -6.39 -4.97
N VAL A 41 3.52 -6.69 -3.87
CA VAL A 41 4.67 -7.60 -3.87
C VAL A 41 4.24 -9.01 -4.25
N GLN A 42 3.17 -9.55 -3.63
CA GLN A 42 2.62 -10.86 -3.99
C GLN A 42 2.25 -10.92 -5.47
N GLY A 43 1.65 -9.85 -6.00
CA GLY A 43 1.36 -9.71 -7.41
C GLY A 43 2.62 -9.88 -8.25
N ALA A 44 3.70 -9.17 -7.93
CA ALA A 44 4.94 -9.22 -8.71
C ALA A 44 5.69 -10.56 -8.65
N THR A 45 5.72 -11.25 -7.51
CA THR A 45 6.49 -12.51 -7.33
C THR A 45 5.69 -13.79 -7.56
N GLY A 46 4.36 -13.73 -7.55
CA GLY A 46 3.49 -14.89 -7.69
C GLY A 46 3.21 -15.29 -9.14
N SER A 47 1.93 -15.36 -9.48
CA SER A 47 1.44 -15.81 -10.79
C SER A 47 1.99 -15.02 -11.98
N LYS A 48 2.41 -13.76 -11.76
CA LYS A 48 2.89 -12.88 -12.81
C LYS A 48 4.22 -13.34 -13.42
N ILE A 49 5.15 -13.87 -12.60
CA ILE A 49 6.42 -14.43 -13.10
C ILE A 49 6.14 -15.63 -14.01
N GLY A 50 5.23 -16.51 -13.59
CA GLY A 50 4.82 -17.68 -14.37
C GLY A 50 4.29 -17.28 -15.75
N VAL A 51 3.38 -16.30 -15.79
CA VAL A 51 2.81 -15.80 -17.06
C VAL A 51 3.87 -15.09 -17.93
N THR A 52 4.84 -14.40 -17.33
CA THR A 52 5.95 -13.80 -18.11
C THR A 52 6.86 -14.86 -18.70
N LEU A 53 7.21 -15.89 -17.92
CA LEU A 53 8.02 -17.00 -18.40
C LEU A 53 7.29 -17.79 -19.50
N GLU A 54 5.99 -18.03 -19.30
CA GLU A 54 5.10 -18.61 -20.31
C GLU A 54 5.11 -17.77 -21.59
N ALA A 55 4.94 -16.45 -21.48
CA ALA A 55 4.93 -15.57 -22.65
C ALA A 55 6.28 -15.56 -23.40
N ILE A 56 7.41 -15.47 -22.69
CA ILE A 56 8.75 -15.50 -23.30
C ILE A 56 8.99 -16.84 -24.00
N THR A 57 8.62 -17.95 -23.34
CA THR A 57 8.77 -19.30 -23.89
C THR A 57 7.89 -19.47 -25.14
N THR A 58 6.62 -19.08 -25.06
CA THR A 58 5.68 -19.17 -26.18
C THR A 58 6.13 -18.32 -27.36
N ILE A 59 6.60 -17.08 -27.14
CA ILE A 59 7.14 -16.23 -28.22
C ILE A 59 8.37 -16.89 -28.86
N SER A 60 9.28 -17.42 -28.05
CA SER A 60 10.53 -18.03 -28.54
C SER A 60 10.25 -19.29 -29.36
N VAL A 61 9.40 -20.18 -28.86
CA VAL A 61 8.99 -21.40 -29.56
C VAL A 61 8.19 -21.07 -30.82
N ALA A 62 7.28 -20.10 -30.76
CA ALA A 62 6.51 -19.64 -31.91
C ALA A 62 7.42 -19.16 -33.04
N LEU A 63 8.38 -18.27 -32.74
CA LEU A 63 9.33 -17.78 -33.72
C LEU A 63 10.22 -18.91 -34.26
N GLY A 64 10.69 -19.81 -33.39
CA GLY A 64 11.50 -20.96 -33.78
C GLY A 64 10.79 -21.89 -34.77
N ILE A 65 9.54 -22.28 -34.46
CA ILE A 65 8.70 -23.10 -35.35
C ILE A 65 8.48 -22.37 -36.68
N SER A 66 8.13 -21.09 -36.65
CA SER A 66 7.79 -20.35 -37.86
C SER A 66 8.98 -20.19 -38.81
N PHE A 67 10.14 -19.79 -38.30
CA PHE A 67 11.34 -19.65 -39.12
C PHE A 67 11.88 -21.00 -39.62
N TYR A 68 11.73 -22.08 -38.84
CA TYR A 68 12.13 -23.43 -39.25
C TYR A 68 11.33 -23.94 -40.46
N TYR A 69 10.00 -23.78 -40.45
CA TYR A 69 9.15 -24.29 -41.53
C TYR A 69 9.06 -23.35 -42.74
N SER A 70 9.02 -22.04 -42.54
CA SER A 70 9.02 -21.08 -43.65
C SER A 70 9.49 -19.70 -43.21
N TRP A 71 10.77 -19.40 -43.47
CA TRP A 71 11.32 -18.07 -43.21
C TRP A 71 10.65 -16.98 -44.08
N LYS A 72 10.29 -17.30 -45.33
CA LYS A 72 9.63 -16.35 -46.25
C LYS A 72 8.27 -15.90 -45.74
N LEU A 73 7.40 -16.84 -45.35
CA LEU A 73 6.07 -16.54 -44.81
C LEU A 73 6.18 -15.86 -43.44
N SER A 74 7.16 -16.27 -42.63
CA SER A 74 7.42 -15.67 -41.32
C SER A 74 7.79 -14.20 -41.41
N LEU A 75 8.60 -13.80 -42.39
CA LEU A 75 8.98 -12.39 -42.59
C LEU A 75 7.77 -11.50 -42.95
N VAL A 76 6.89 -11.98 -43.84
CA VAL A 76 5.69 -11.24 -44.24
C VAL A 76 4.77 -11.03 -43.04
N THR A 77 4.56 -12.07 -42.24
CA THR A 77 3.70 -12.01 -41.06
C THR A 77 4.32 -11.20 -39.92
N LEU A 78 5.63 -11.30 -39.71
CA LEU A 78 6.38 -10.43 -38.79
C LEU A 78 6.32 -8.95 -39.18
N GLY A 79 6.21 -8.63 -40.48
CA GLY A 79 6.02 -7.26 -40.95
C GLY A 79 4.79 -6.57 -40.36
N PHE A 80 3.75 -7.32 -39.99
CA PHE A 80 2.54 -6.78 -39.35
C PHE A 80 2.69 -6.61 -37.82
N MET A 81 3.62 -7.32 -37.18
CA MET A 81 3.79 -7.25 -35.71
C MET A 81 4.09 -5.84 -35.18
N PRO A 82 5.02 -5.05 -35.76
CA PRO A 82 5.28 -3.69 -35.29
C PRO A 82 4.04 -2.80 -35.27
N PHE A 83 3.16 -2.96 -36.27
CA PHE A 83 1.90 -2.21 -36.34
C PHE A 83 0.93 -2.63 -35.24
N MET A 84 0.82 -3.94 -34.95
CA MET A 84 0.02 -4.45 -33.84
C MET A 84 0.53 -3.96 -32.48
N ILE A 85 1.85 -3.97 -32.28
CA ILE A 85 2.48 -3.49 -31.04
C ILE A 85 2.27 -1.98 -30.90
N ALA A 86 2.48 -1.21 -31.98
CA ALA A 86 2.32 0.23 -31.97
C ALA A 86 0.89 0.66 -31.62
N THR A 87 -0.12 0.05 -32.24
CA THR A 87 -1.52 0.35 -31.92
C THR A 87 -1.90 -0.06 -30.51
N GLY A 88 -1.39 -1.20 -30.01
CA GLY A 88 -1.54 -1.60 -28.61
C GLY A 88 -0.92 -0.62 -27.61
N ILE A 89 0.24 -0.05 -27.92
CA ILE A 89 0.88 1.00 -27.09
C ILE A 89 0.05 2.29 -27.11
N VAL A 90 -0.40 2.72 -28.29
CA VAL A 90 -1.25 3.92 -28.44
C VAL A 90 -2.55 3.77 -27.67
N ASN A 91 -3.22 2.62 -27.78
CA ASN A 91 -4.45 2.31 -27.05
C ASN A 91 -4.25 2.40 -25.52
N ASN A 92 -3.18 1.79 -25.01
CA ASN A 92 -2.81 1.89 -23.59
C ASN A 92 -2.47 3.33 -23.16
N LYS A 93 -1.86 4.14 -24.03
CA LYS A 93 -1.54 5.54 -23.74
C LYS A 93 -2.78 6.42 -23.67
N ILE A 94 -3.73 6.22 -24.58
CA ILE A 94 -5.03 6.91 -24.58
C ILE A 94 -5.81 6.58 -23.30
N LEU A 95 -5.88 5.30 -22.93
CA LEU A 95 -6.56 4.86 -21.70
C LEU A 95 -5.93 5.46 -20.43
N LYS A 96 -4.59 5.51 -20.34
CA LYS A 96 -3.93 6.17 -19.20
C LYS A 96 -4.17 7.68 -19.18
N GLY A 97 -4.20 8.31 -20.35
CA GLY A 97 -4.55 9.72 -20.49
C GLY A 97 -5.96 10.01 -20.00
N PHE A 98 -6.91 9.12 -20.32
CA PHE A 98 -8.30 9.12 -19.84
C PHE A 98 -8.35 9.18 -18.32
N VAL A 99 -7.75 8.19 -17.64
CA VAL A 99 -7.74 8.10 -16.17
C VAL A 99 -7.12 9.33 -15.51
N ARG A 100 -6.03 9.88 -16.04
CA ARG A 100 -5.32 10.98 -15.36
C ARG A 100 -5.98 12.34 -15.56
N GLY A 101 -6.51 12.61 -16.75
CA GLY A 101 -7.16 13.89 -17.06
C GLY A 101 -8.50 14.04 -16.35
N ASP A 102 -9.33 13.00 -16.41
CA ASP A 102 -10.69 13.05 -15.84
C ASP A 102 -10.65 12.99 -14.30
N LYS A 103 -9.62 12.34 -13.73
CA LYS A 103 -9.42 12.28 -12.28
C LYS A 103 -9.33 13.66 -11.63
N ASN A 104 -8.62 14.63 -12.23
CA ASN A 104 -8.48 15.95 -11.62
C ASN A 104 -9.82 16.71 -11.51
N SER A 105 -10.65 16.65 -12.55
CA SER A 105 -11.98 17.28 -12.54
C SER A 105 -12.95 16.54 -11.63
N LEU A 106 -12.88 15.21 -11.57
CA LEU A 106 -13.66 14.40 -10.63
C LEU A 106 -13.23 14.65 -9.17
N ASP A 107 -11.94 14.81 -8.90
CA ASP A 107 -11.44 15.14 -7.56
C ASP A 107 -11.95 16.52 -7.09
N GLN A 108 -12.07 17.50 -8.00
CA GLN A 108 -12.68 18.80 -7.70
C GLN A 108 -14.18 18.69 -7.43
N ALA A 109 -14.92 17.96 -8.26
CA ALA A 109 -16.34 17.71 -8.04
C ALA A 109 -16.60 16.98 -6.72
N GLY A 110 -15.74 16.00 -6.39
CA GLY A 110 -15.78 15.26 -5.12
C GLY A 110 -15.50 16.16 -3.91
N LYS A 111 -14.49 17.03 -3.98
CA LYS A 111 -14.21 18.01 -2.92
C LYS A 111 -15.40 18.95 -2.68
N LEU A 112 -15.97 19.51 -3.75
CA LEU A 112 -17.14 20.37 -3.66
C LEU A 112 -18.32 19.61 -3.02
N PHE A 113 -18.56 18.37 -3.44
CA PHE A 113 -19.61 17.54 -2.87
C PHE A 113 -19.39 17.28 -1.38
N SER A 114 -18.17 16.90 -0.97
CA SER A 114 -17.83 16.72 0.44
C SER A 114 -18.05 17.99 1.26
N GLU A 115 -17.61 19.15 0.77
CA GLU A 115 -17.81 20.44 1.45
C GLU A 115 -19.30 20.77 1.64
N VAL A 116 -20.13 20.51 0.62
CA VAL A 116 -21.58 20.73 0.68
C VAL A 116 -22.25 19.76 1.66
N VAL A 117 -21.87 18.49 1.67
CA VAL A 117 -22.44 17.48 2.57
C VAL A 117 -22.06 17.77 4.02
N ASP A 118 -20.79 18.09 4.28
CA ASP A 118 -20.30 18.43 5.62
C ASP A 118 -20.99 19.68 6.17
N ASN A 119 -21.36 20.62 5.29
CA ASN A 119 -22.02 21.89 5.64
C ASN A 119 -23.48 21.98 5.22
N ILE A 120 -24.18 20.84 5.09
CA ILE A 120 -25.53 20.79 4.48
C ILE A 120 -26.54 21.70 5.19
N ARG A 121 -26.45 21.81 6.54
CA ARG A 121 -27.33 22.70 7.31
C ARG A 121 -27.16 24.16 6.90
N THR A 122 -25.93 24.60 6.67
CA THR A 122 -25.62 25.96 6.22
C THR A 122 -26.13 26.20 4.81
N VAL A 123 -25.89 25.25 3.89
CA VAL A 123 -26.32 25.36 2.48
C VAL A 123 -27.84 25.48 2.38
N VAL A 124 -28.58 24.65 3.11
CA VAL A 124 -30.05 24.68 3.16
C VAL A 124 -30.56 25.96 3.83
N SER A 125 -29.93 26.39 4.93
CA SER A 125 -30.34 27.62 5.62
C SER A 125 -30.17 28.88 4.75
N LEU A 126 -29.22 28.85 3.82
CA LEU A 126 -28.96 29.93 2.87
C LEU A 126 -29.72 29.77 1.54
N THR A 127 -30.44 28.66 1.34
CA THR A 127 -31.17 28.31 0.11
C THR A 127 -30.27 28.35 -1.15
N ARG A 128 -29.05 27.81 -1.04
CA ARG A 128 -28.02 27.84 -2.11
C ARG A 128 -27.78 26.50 -2.81
N GLU A 129 -28.67 25.53 -2.65
CA GLU A 129 -28.56 24.19 -3.24
C GLU A 129 -28.34 24.26 -4.76
N GLU A 130 -29.16 25.03 -5.47
CA GLU A 130 -29.06 25.21 -6.93
C GLU A 130 -27.70 25.80 -7.37
N THR A 131 -27.10 26.65 -6.55
CA THR A 131 -25.78 27.23 -6.86
C THR A 131 -24.71 26.14 -6.83
N PHE A 132 -24.73 25.28 -5.81
CA PHE A 132 -23.77 24.18 -5.68
C PHE A 132 -24.03 23.08 -6.72
N ILE A 133 -25.29 22.79 -7.05
CA ILE A 133 -25.64 21.88 -8.15
C ILE A 133 -25.09 22.39 -9.48
N GLY A 134 -25.22 23.70 -9.76
CA GLY A 134 -24.67 24.32 -10.96
C GLY A 134 -23.14 24.21 -11.03
N LEU A 135 -22.43 24.49 -9.93
CA LEU A 135 -20.98 24.33 -9.84
C LEU A 135 -20.55 22.88 -10.06
N TYR A 136 -21.23 21.92 -9.41
CA TYR A 136 -20.97 20.49 -9.58
C TYR A 136 -21.18 20.05 -11.04
N ASN A 137 -22.29 20.45 -11.65
CA ASN A 137 -22.57 20.17 -13.06
C ASN A 137 -21.52 20.78 -13.99
N GLY A 138 -20.96 21.95 -13.66
CA GLY A 138 -19.83 22.53 -14.40
C GLY A 138 -18.60 21.61 -14.41
N HIS A 139 -18.22 21.06 -13.25
CA HIS A 139 -17.11 20.11 -13.14
C HIS A 139 -17.40 18.79 -13.87
N ILE A 140 -18.62 18.25 -13.75
CA ILE A 140 -19.02 16.99 -14.41
C ILE A 140 -19.15 17.16 -15.93
N ASN A 141 -19.68 18.27 -16.42
CA ASN A 141 -19.85 18.50 -17.85
C ASN A 141 -18.49 18.57 -18.58
N HIS A 142 -17.46 19.13 -17.94
CA HIS A 142 -16.10 19.08 -18.47
C HIS A 142 -15.62 17.62 -18.65
N VAL A 143 -15.87 16.76 -17.65
CA VAL A 143 -15.56 15.32 -17.72
C VAL A 143 -16.37 14.66 -18.83
N TYR A 144 -17.66 14.97 -18.95
CA TYR A 144 -18.53 14.41 -19.99
C TYR A 144 -18.03 14.73 -21.41
N ILE A 145 -17.69 15.99 -21.69
CA ILE A 145 -17.20 16.42 -23.00
C ILE A 145 -15.82 15.81 -23.29
N SER A 146 -14.91 15.83 -22.31
CA SER A 146 -13.58 15.19 -22.40
C SER A 146 -13.71 13.71 -22.71
N SER A 147 -14.54 13.01 -21.95
CA SER A 147 -14.79 11.57 -22.07
C SER A 147 -15.41 11.22 -23.41
N THR A 148 -16.38 12.00 -23.91
CA THR A 148 -17.01 11.77 -25.21
C THR A 148 -16.01 11.88 -26.34
N LYS A 149 -15.21 12.96 -26.39
CA LYS A 149 -14.17 13.13 -27.42
C LYS A 149 -13.13 12.00 -27.39
N ARG A 150 -12.72 11.59 -26.19
CA ARG A 150 -11.73 10.52 -25.99
C ARG A 150 -12.29 9.14 -26.32
N SER A 151 -13.58 8.90 -26.09
CA SER A 151 -14.25 7.65 -26.43
C SER A 151 -14.30 7.42 -27.93
N VAL A 152 -14.56 8.47 -28.72
CA VAL A 152 -14.49 8.41 -30.19
C VAL A 152 -13.07 8.07 -30.64
N LEU A 153 -12.05 8.74 -30.11
CA LEU A 153 -10.65 8.46 -30.42
C LEU A 153 -10.27 7.01 -30.07
N ASN A 154 -10.69 6.53 -28.89
CA ASN A 154 -10.48 5.15 -28.45
C ASN A 154 -11.15 4.16 -29.41
N GLY A 155 -12.37 4.45 -29.86
CA GLY A 155 -13.10 3.65 -30.85
C GLY A 155 -12.35 3.54 -32.19
N ILE A 156 -11.82 4.66 -32.70
CA ILE A 156 -11.03 4.67 -33.94
C ILE A 156 -9.76 3.83 -33.78
N VAL A 157 -9.00 4.03 -32.70
CA VAL A 157 -7.76 3.28 -32.44
C VAL A 157 -8.05 1.79 -32.25
N TYR A 158 -9.14 1.44 -31.56
CA TYR A 158 -9.60 0.07 -31.41
C TYR A 158 -9.97 -0.57 -32.75
N GLY A 159 -10.67 0.17 -33.62
CA GLY A 159 -10.99 -0.26 -34.98
C GLY A 159 -9.74 -0.53 -35.80
N ILE A 160 -8.79 0.41 -35.85
CA ILE A 160 -7.51 0.24 -36.54
C ILE A 160 -6.73 -0.96 -36.00
N SER A 161 -6.69 -1.13 -34.67
CA SER A 161 -6.00 -2.25 -34.02
C SER A 161 -6.55 -3.60 -34.47
N ASN A 162 -7.88 -3.76 -34.53
CA ASN A 162 -8.51 -4.99 -35.00
C ASN A 162 -8.36 -5.19 -36.51
N SER A 163 -8.44 -4.12 -37.31
CA SER A 163 -8.27 -4.21 -38.77
C SER A 163 -6.88 -4.69 -39.18
N ILE A 164 -5.81 -4.27 -38.47
CA ILE A 164 -4.44 -4.74 -38.73
C ILE A 164 -4.35 -6.27 -38.59
N MET A 165 -5.06 -6.87 -37.65
CA MET A 165 -5.11 -8.32 -37.49
C MET A 165 -5.68 -8.98 -38.76
N TYR A 166 -6.79 -8.48 -39.27
CA TYR A 166 -7.41 -9.02 -40.49
C TYR A 166 -6.54 -8.79 -41.74
N PHE A 167 -5.83 -7.66 -41.84
CA PHE A 167 -4.85 -7.45 -42.90
C PHE A 167 -3.66 -8.40 -42.80
N ALA A 168 -3.19 -8.70 -41.58
CA ALA A 168 -2.15 -9.70 -41.37
C ALA A 168 -2.62 -11.09 -41.81
N TYR A 169 -3.89 -11.44 -41.56
CA TYR A 169 -4.49 -12.70 -42.01
C TYR A 169 -4.54 -12.76 -43.53
N ALA A 170 -5.07 -11.71 -44.16
CA ALA A 170 -5.14 -11.62 -45.62
C ALA A 170 -3.74 -11.72 -46.26
N GLY A 171 -2.75 -11.00 -45.73
CA GLY A 171 -1.37 -11.03 -46.20
C GLY A 171 -0.73 -12.41 -46.03
N ALA A 172 -0.91 -13.05 -44.88
CA ALA A 172 -0.39 -14.39 -44.60
C ALA A 172 -0.97 -15.44 -45.54
N PHE A 173 -2.29 -15.46 -45.74
CA PHE A 173 -2.93 -16.46 -46.58
C PHE A 173 -2.71 -16.19 -48.08
N THR A 174 -2.67 -14.93 -48.50
CA THR A 174 -2.39 -14.60 -49.92
C THR A 174 -0.98 -15.00 -50.30
N TYR A 175 0.01 -14.62 -49.48
CA TYR A 175 1.40 -15.00 -49.73
C TYR A 175 1.66 -16.49 -49.49
N GLY A 176 1.02 -17.08 -48.47
CA GLY A 176 1.06 -18.53 -48.23
C GLY A 176 0.51 -19.33 -49.40
N SER A 177 -0.64 -18.92 -49.96
CA SER A 177 -1.22 -19.53 -51.17
C SER A 177 -0.26 -19.44 -52.37
N TYR A 178 0.39 -18.28 -52.55
CA TYR A 178 1.41 -18.11 -53.59
C TYR A 178 2.61 -19.05 -53.43
N LEU A 179 3.10 -19.26 -52.20
CA LEU A 179 4.19 -20.21 -51.92
C LEU A 179 3.76 -21.67 -52.17
N VAL A 180 2.52 -22.02 -51.84
CA VAL A 180 1.94 -23.34 -52.11
C VAL A 180 1.82 -23.60 -53.61
N GLN A 181 1.36 -22.62 -54.40
CA GLN A 181 1.27 -22.74 -55.86
C GLN A 181 2.64 -22.95 -56.52
N LYS A 182 3.70 -22.36 -55.95
CA LYS A 182 5.08 -22.59 -56.42
C LYS A 182 5.68 -23.92 -55.96
N GLY A 183 4.99 -24.69 -55.12
CA GLY A 183 5.50 -25.92 -54.54
C GLY A 183 6.61 -25.70 -53.49
N GLU A 184 6.80 -24.47 -52.99
CA GLU A 184 7.82 -24.16 -51.99
C GLU A 184 7.38 -24.47 -50.56
N LEU A 185 6.08 -24.61 -50.32
CA LEU A 185 5.50 -24.84 -48.99
C LEU A 185 4.26 -25.71 -49.10
N GLU A 186 4.11 -26.69 -48.22
CA GLU A 186 2.87 -27.47 -48.14
C GLU A 186 1.74 -26.65 -47.50
N PHE A 187 0.50 -26.89 -47.94
CA PHE A 187 -0.67 -26.14 -47.49
C PHE A 187 -0.85 -26.17 -45.96
N HIS A 188 -0.65 -27.33 -45.32
CA HIS A 188 -0.82 -27.46 -43.88
C HIS A 188 0.24 -26.67 -43.08
N LEU A 189 1.41 -26.40 -43.67
CA LEU A 189 2.50 -25.65 -43.03
C LEU A 189 2.20 -24.15 -42.98
N VAL A 190 1.39 -23.63 -43.92
CA VAL A 190 0.91 -22.25 -43.88
C VAL A 190 0.16 -21.99 -42.57
N PHE A 191 -0.78 -22.87 -42.20
CA PHE A 191 -1.54 -22.75 -40.96
C PHE A 191 -0.66 -22.91 -39.71
N ARG A 192 0.36 -23.76 -39.76
CA ARG A 192 1.30 -23.96 -38.64
C ARG A 192 2.13 -22.69 -38.38
N VAL A 193 2.74 -22.12 -39.42
CA VAL A 193 3.56 -20.91 -39.34
C VAL A 193 2.71 -19.71 -38.92
N PHE A 194 1.54 -19.55 -39.54
CA PHE A 194 0.59 -18.50 -39.23
C PHE A 194 0.08 -18.59 -37.79
N GLY A 195 -0.40 -19.77 -37.38
CA GLY A 195 -0.91 -19.98 -36.03
C GLY A 195 0.15 -19.70 -34.95
N ALA A 196 1.38 -20.18 -35.15
CA ALA A 196 2.49 -19.91 -34.24
C ALA A 196 2.74 -18.40 -34.07
N ILE A 197 2.81 -17.64 -35.17
CA ILE A 197 3.08 -16.19 -35.13
C ILE A 197 1.95 -15.41 -34.46
N ILE A 198 0.69 -15.74 -34.76
CA ILE A 198 -0.47 -15.05 -34.17
C ILE A 198 -0.57 -15.33 -32.68
N PHE A 199 -0.48 -16.60 -32.26
CA PHE A 199 -0.48 -16.93 -30.84
C PHE A 199 0.72 -16.30 -30.12
N GLY A 200 1.92 -16.37 -30.69
CA GLY A 200 3.10 -15.67 -30.16
C GLY A 200 2.88 -14.16 -30.01
N GLY A 201 2.31 -13.51 -31.03
CA GLY A 201 2.00 -12.07 -31.02
C GLY A 201 1.01 -11.66 -29.92
N MET A 202 0.01 -12.49 -29.63
CA MET A 202 -0.95 -12.23 -28.54
C MET A 202 -0.26 -12.22 -27.16
N HIS A 203 0.78 -13.03 -26.96
CA HIS A 203 1.56 -13.06 -25.72
C HIS A 203 2.49 -11.84 -25.55
N VAL A 204 2.92 -11.19 -26.65
CA VAL A 204 3.67 -9.93 -26.58
C VAL A 204 2.84 -8.84 -25.89
N GLY A 205 1.57 -8.70 -26.28
CA GLY A 205 0.64 -7.73 -25.68
C GLY A 205 0.43 -7.95 -24.17
N ARG A 206 0.30 -9.21 -23.75
CA ARG A 206 0.20 -9.59 -22.33
C ARG A 206 1.47 -9.26 -21.54
N THR A 207 2.64 -9.41 -22.14
CA THR A 207 3.93 -9.10 -21.49
C THR A 207 4.11 -7.59 -21.25
N LEU A 208 3.71 -6.78 -22.23
CA LEU A 208 3.80 -5.32 -22.14
C LEU A 208 2.91 -4.72 -21.05
N SER A 209 1.69 -5.25 -20.86
CA SER A 209 0.82 -4.78 -19.78
C SER A 209 1.35 -5.19 -18.40
N MET A 210 1.98 -6.37 -18.30
CA MET A 210 2.53 -6.90 -17.04
C MET A 210 3.73 -6.12 -16.50
N SER A 211 4.56 -5.58 -17.39
CA SER A 211 5.79 -4.87 -17.03
C SER A 211 5.55 -3.69 -16.08
N MET A 212 4.36 -3.09 -16.13
CA MET A 212 3.95 -2.00 -15.24
C MET A 212 3.66 -2.47 -13.81
N ASP A 213 2.99 -3.60 -13.66
CA ASP A 213 2.66 -4.18 -12.35
C ASP A 213 3.93 -4.63 -11.65
N PHE A 214 4.89 -5.18 -12.40
CA PHE A 214 6.18 -5.56 -11.87
C PHE A 214 6.94 -4.36 -11.28
N LYS A 215 6.97 -3.22 -11.97
CA LYS A 215 7.57 -1.97 -11.44
C LYS A 215 6.88 -1.49 -10.16
N LYS A 216 5.55 -1.56 -10.09
CA LYS A 216 4.80 -1.18 -8.87
C LYS A 216 5.14 -2.10 -7.70
N GLY A 217 5.19 -3.42 -7.95
CA GLY A 217 5.56 -4.40 -6.94
C GLY A 217 7.01 -4.25 -6.48
N GLN A 218 7.95 -3.94 -7.37
CA GLN A 218 9.34 -3.67 -6.99
C GLN A 218 9.46 -2.44 -6.08
N LEU A 219 8.74 -1.35 -6.39
CA LEU A 219 8.71 -0.15 -5.54
C LEU A 219 8.07 -0.43 -4.18
N ALA A 220 7.00 -1.23 -4.14
CA ALA A 220 6.37 -1.68 -2.90
C ALA A 220 7.31 -2.56 -2.05
N ALA A 221 8.01 -3.50 -2.68
CA ALA A 221 9.02 -4.32 -2.03
C ALA A 221 10.13 -3.46 -1.43
N ALA A 222 10.68 -2.51 -2.20
CA ALA A 222 11.74 -1.62 -1.72
C ALA A 222 11.31 -0.84 -0.47
N ARG A 223 10.07 -0.32 -0.43
CA ARG A 223 9.52 0.34 0.77
C ARG A 223 9.40 -0.61 1.96
N LEU A 224 8.88 -1.82 1.75
CA LEU A 224 8.73 -2.81 2.82
C LEU A 224 10.09 -3.22 3.39
N PHE A 225 11.07 -3.51 2.53
CA PHE A 225 12.43 -3.84 2.94
C PHE A 225 13.11 -2.67 3.67
N GLN A 226 12.94 -1.43 3.21
CA GLN A 226 13.43 -0.26 3.94
C GLN A 226 12.88 -0.15 5.37
N ILE A 227 11.64 -0.58 5.60
CA ILE A 227 11.05 -0.56 6.94
C ILE A 227 11.55 -1.74 7.78
N ILE A 228 11.61 -2.95 7.20
CA ILE A 228 12.04 -4.18 7.90
C ILE A 228 13.54 -4.13 8.26
N GLU A 229 14.37 -3.54 7.40
CA GLU A 229 15.83 -3.46 7.59
C GLU A 229 16.27 -2.21 8.37
N ARG A 230 15.33 -1.33 8.73
CA ARG A 230 15.62 -0.14 9.53
C ARG A 230 16.06 -0.55 10.93
N LYS A 231 17.25 -0.12 11.34
CA LYS A 231 17.74 -0.26 12.71
C LYS A 231 17.33 0.95 13.54
N PRO A 232 16.52 0.79 14.61
CA PRO A 232 16.16 1.90 15.50
C PRO A 232 17.35 2.33 16.35
N LYS A 233 17.37 3.59 16.79
CA LYS A 233 18.42 4.11 17.71
C LYS A 233 18.32 3.46 19.09
N ILE A 234 17.09 3.25 19.57
CA ILE A 234 16.78 2.56 20.82
C ILE A 234 16.13 1.24 20.43
N ASN A 235 16.85 0.13 20.61
CA ASN A 235 16.37 -1.19 20.21
C ASN A 235 15.93 -2.00 21.43
N ALA A 236 14.62 -2.04 21.68
CA ALA A 236 14.04 -2.81 22.78
C ALA A 236 14.20 -4.35 22.64
N GLN A 237 14.61 -4.84 21.46
CA GLN A 237 14.85 -6.27 21.23
C GLN A 237 16.31 -6.68 21.40
N GLU A 238 17.23 -5.72 21.51
CA GLU A 238 18.62 -6.07 21.78
C GLU A 238 18.77 -6.45 23.25
N ASP A 239 19.23 -7.68 23.49
CA ASP A 239 19.50 -8.18 24.84
C ASP A 239 20.82 -7.62 25.44
N LYS A 240 21.24 -6.46 24.95
CA LYS A 240 22.50 -5.82 25.33
C LYS A 240 22.22 -4.71 26.33
N GLY A 241 23.02 -4.67 27.39
CA GLY A 241 22.94 -3.66 28.43
C GLY A 241 23.14 -4.27 29.80
N ASP A 242 23.34 -3.40 30.79
CA ASP A 242 23.45 -3.84 32.16
C ASP A 242 22.06 -4.16 32.71
N LYS A 243 21.89 -5.39 33.21
CA LYS A 243 20.67 -5.85 33.88
C LYS A 243 20.94 -5.97 35.38
N PRO A 244 20.82 -4.89 36.16
CA PRO A 244 21.10 -4.94 37.58
C PRO A 244 20.14 -5.91 38.27
N LYS A 245 20.66 -6.82 39.10
CA LYS A 245 19.84 -7.81 39.83
C LYS A 245 18.97 -7.18 40.92
N LYS A 246 19.29 -5.97 41.35
CA LYS A 246 18.59 -5.22 42.38
C LYS A 246 18.46 -3.78 41.92
N ILE A 247 17.24 -3.26 41.98
CA ILE A 247 16.89 -1.89 41.62
C ILE A 247 16.47 -1.18 42.90
N GLU A 248 17.20 -0.14 43.30
CA GLU A 248 16.89 0.64 44.52
C GLU A 248 15.83 1.72 44.26
N GLY A 249 15.51 2.00 42.99
CA GLY A 249 14.39 2.87 42.60
C GLY A 249 14.66 4.37 42.70
N ASP A 250 15.88 4.78 43.02
CA ASP A 250 16.30 6.18 42.99
C ASP A 250 16.42 6.67 41.53
N ILE A 251 15.83 7.84 41.25
CA ILE A 251 15.81 8.44 39.90
C ILE A 251 16.51 9.79 39.94
N GLU A 252 17.51 9.98 39.10
CA GLU A 252 18.19 11.27 38.90
C GLU A 252 18.18 11.67 37.42
N LEU A 253 17.58 12.81 37.14
CA LEU A 253 17.71 13.54 35.89
C LEU A 253 18.71 14.66 36.12
N SER A 254 19.78 14.73 35.33
CA SER A 254 20.84 15.74 35.49
C SER A 254 21.00 16.55 34.21
N LYS A 255 20.64 17.84 34.26
CA LYS A 255 20.73 18.81 33.16
C LYS A 255 20.17 18.26 31.83
N VAL A 256 19.00 17.64 31.88
CA VAL A 256 18.39 17.02 30.72
C VAL A 256 17.89 18.08 29.75
N GLU A 257 18.39 18.02 28.53
CA GLU A 257 17.94 18.82 27.40
C GLU A 257 17.28 17.92 26.36
N PHE A 258 16.10 18.31 25.86
CA PHE A 258 15.33 17.46 24.96
C PHE A 258 14.54 18.25 23.93
N HIS A 259 14.58 17.76 22.70
CA HIS A 259 13.79 18.19 21.55
C HIS A 259 13.08 16.97 20.98
N TYR A 260 11.80 17.11 20.63
CA TYR A 260 11.11 16.07 19.88
C TYR A 260 11.66 16.02 18.44
N PRO A 261 12.04 14.85 17.91
CA PRO A 261 12.56 14.75 16.54
C PRO A 261 11.60 15.27 15.46
N ALA A 262 10.29 15.15 15.68
CA ALA A 262 9.26 15.68 14.78
C ALA A 262 9.19 17.22 14.76
N ARG A 263 9.71 17.90 15.79
CA ARG A 263 9.74 19.37 15.92
C ARG A 263 11.10 19.81 16.50
N PRO A 264 12.19 19.70 15.72
CA PRO A 264 13.55 19.94 16.21
C PRO A 264 13.78 21.40 16.60
N ASP A 265 12.99 22.34 16.06
CA ASP A 265 13.14 23.76 16.31
C ASP A 265 12.64 24.21 17.69
N VAL A 266 11.90 23.35 18.41
CA VAL A 266 11.30 23.68 19.70
C VAL A 266 11.92 22.85 20.81
N GLN A 267 12.73 23.50 21.65
CA GLN A 267 13.28 22.89 22.85
C GLN A 267 12.22 22.78 23.94
N VAL A 268 11.91 21.54 24.37
CA VAL A 268 10.92 21.28 25.42
C VAL A 268 11.58 21.25 26.79
N LEU A 269 12.68 20.51 26.95
CA LEU A 269 13.45 20.49 28.20
C LEU A 269 14.73 21.32 28.05
N LYS A 270 14.90 22.29 28.96
CA LYS A 270 15.99 23.28 28.95
C LYS A 270 16.87 23.11 30.19
N GLY A 271 17.55 21.96 30.30
CA GLY A 271 18.47 21.67 31.40
C GLY A 271 17.77 21.23 32.70
N LEU A 272 16.74 20.39 32.61
CA LEU A 272 15.97 19.93 33.76
C LEU A 272 16.81 19.03 34.68
N THR A 273 16.81 19.33 35.98
CA THR A 273 17.48 18.52 37.00
C THR A 273 16.49 18.14 38.09
N ILE A 274 16.30 16.84 38.31
CA ILE A 274 15.36 16.28 39.31
C ILE A 274 16.05 15.12 40.01
N LYS A 275 15.88 15.01 41.32
CA LYS A 275 16.29 13.83 42.10
C LYS A 275 15.09 13.34 42.90
N ALA A 276 14.79 12.05 42.78
CA ALA A 276 13.73 11.36 43.51
C ALA A 276 14.36 10.18 44.25
N LYS A 277 14.11 10.06 45.55
CA LYS A 277 14.49 8.86 46.29
C LYS A 277 13.36 7.84 46.28
N GLN A 278 13.70 6.58 46.55
CA GLN A 278 12.74 5.52 46.72
C GLN A 278 11.61 5.90 47.69
N GLY A 279 10.36 5.78 47.22
CA GLY A 279 9.16 6.06 48.01
C GLY A 279 8.76 7.54 48.10
N GLU A 280 9.53 8.45 47.50
CA GLU A 280 9.15 9.87 47.41
C GLU A 280 8.19 10.12 46.24
N THR A 281 7.21 11.00 46.45
CA THR A 281 6.30 11.45 45.40
C THR A 281 6.75 12.79 44.85
N ILE A 282 7.07 12.84 43.55
CA ILE A 282 7.38 14.10 42.85
C ILE A 282 6.14 14.60 42.11
N ALA A 283 5.73 15.84 42.41
CA ALA A 283 4.68 16.53 41.69
C ALA A 283 5.26 17.45 40.60
N LEU A 284 4.91 17.20 39.34
CA LEU A 284 5.28 18.05 38.21
C LEU A 284 4.12 19.00 37.87
N VAL A 285 4.28 20.28 38.23
CA VAL A 285 3.26 21.32 38.01
C VAL A 285 3.75 22.35 37.01
N GLY A 286 2.86 22.81 36.13
CA GLY A 286 3.15 23.88 35.19
C GLY A 286 2.02 24.09 34.19
N ILE A 287 2.11 25.15 33.39
CA ILE A 287 1.13 25.49 32.35
C ILE A 287 1.02 24.39 31.28
N SER A 288 -0.09 24.37 30.53
CA SER A 288 -0.23 23.43 29.41
C SER A 288 0.92 23.61 28.41
N GLY A 289 1.50 22.51 27.94
CA GLY A 289 2.64 22.53 27.00
C GLY A 289 4.03 22.73 27.61
N CYS A 290 4.18 22.82 28.95
CA CYS A 290 5.50 23.01 29.59
C CYS A 290 6.36 21.74 29.71
N GLY A 291 6.00 20.63 29.06
CA GLY A 291 6.78 19.38 29.08
C GLY A 291 6.46 18.38 30.20
N LYS A 292 5.32 18.52 30.93
CA LYS A 292 4.92 17.57 31.99
C LYS A 292 4.90 16.12 31.51
N SER A 293 4.21 15.85 30.39
CA SER A 293 4.11 14.51 29.79
C SER A 293 5.43 14.05 29.18
N THR A 294 6.27 14.99 28.72
CA THR A 294 7.60 14.70 28.19
C THR A 294 8.53 14.14 29.27
N ASN A 295 8.44 14.67 30.50
CA ASN A 295 9.24 14.19 31.63
C ASN A 295 8.94 12.73 31.98
N SER A 296 7.68 12.30 31.91
CA SER A 296 7.31 10.90 32.16
C SER A 296 7.80 9.96 31.06
N THR A 297 7.86 10.40 29.80
CA THR A 297 8.32 9.58 28.67
C THR A 297 9.83 9.32 28.67
N VAL A 298 10.61 10.22 29.29
CA VAL A 298 12.08 10.09 29.34
C VAL A 298 12.56 9.04 30.35
N ILE A 299 11.72 8.66 31.32
CA ILE A 299 12.09 7.72 32.37
C ILE A 299 11.64 6.30 31.97
N GLY A 300 12.58 5.34 31.89
CA GLY A 300 12.33 3.93 31.57
C GLY A 300 12.05 3.06 32.80
N GLU A 301 11.43 1.89 32.60
CA GLU A 301 10.98 0.92 33.63
C GLU A 301 10.01 1.47 34.69
N ILE A 302 8.80 1.87 34.26
CA ILE A 302 7.78 2.40 35.16
C ILE A 302 6.40 1.82 34.82
N GLY A 303 5.58 1.59 35.84
CA GLY A 303 4.13 1.45 35.68
C GLY A 303 3.53 2.79 35.26
N ILE A 304 3.20 2.94 33.99
CA ILE A 304 2.72 4.19 33.40
C ILE A 304 1.19 4.20 33.34
N VAL A 305 0.59 5.33 33.71
CA VAL A 305 -0.83 5.63 33.45
C VAL A 305 -0.92 6.84 32.53
N SER A 306 -1.44 6.62 31.33
CA SER A 306 -1.65 7.67 30.34
C SER A 306 -2.81 8.58 30.71
N GLN A 307 -2.78 9.83 30.25
CA GLN A 307 -3.86 10.80 30.47
C GLN A 307 -5.22 10.29 29.95
N GLU A 308 -5.20 9.64 28.79
CA GLU A 308 -6.33 8.90 28.23
C GLU A 308 -5.93 7.42 28.17
N PRO A 309 -6.48 6.55 29.06
CA PRO A 309 -6.16 5.14 29.02
C PRO A 309 -6.77 4.48 27.79
N VAL A 310 -5.98 3.68 27.08
CA VAL A 310 -6.42 2.90 25.92
C VAL A 310 -6.48 1.43 26.34
N LEU A 311 -7.63 0.81 26.10
CA LEU A 311 -7.84 -0.62 26.32
C LEU A 311 -7.89 -1.34 24.97
N PHE A 312 -7.43 -2.58 24.94
CA PHE A 312 -7.62 -3.46 23.80
C PHE A 312 -9.02 -4.06 23.84
N ASP A 313 -9.58 -4.32 22.64
CA ASP A 313 -10.89 -4.96 22.45
C ASP A 313 -10.82 -6.46 22.80
N THR A 314 -10.62 -6.73 24.09
CA THR A 314 -10.54 -8.06 24.69
C THR A 314 -11.12 -8.02 26.11
N SER A 315 -11.08 -9.14 26.83
CA SER A 315 -11.57 -9.24 28.20
C SER A 315 -10.86 -8.27 29.15
N ILE A 316 -11.57 -7.88 30.21
CA ILE A 316 -11.02 -7.04 31.28
C ILE A 316 -9.80 -7.73 31.92
N ALA A 317 -9.88 -9.05 32.10
CA ALA A 317 -8.79 -9.85 32.67
C ALA A 317 -7.52 -9.80 31.81
N GLU A 318 -7.65 -9.90 30.49
CA GLU A 318 -6.51 -9.81 29.57
C GLU A 318 -5.90 -8.41 29.54
N ASN A 319 -6.72 -7.35 29.58
CA ASN A 319 -6.22 -5.98 29.68
C ASN A 319 -5.43 -5.74 30.98
N ILE A 320 -5.86 -6.31 32.11
CA ILE A 320 -5.11 -6.23 33.38
C ILE A 320 -3.82 -7.06 33.29
N ALA A 321 -3.90 -8.29 32.77
CA ALA A 321 -2.74 -9.17 32.62
C ALA A 321 -1.67 -8.61 31.66
N TYR A 322 -2.06 -7.74 30.72
CA TYR A 322 -1.13 -7.07 29.79
C TYR A 322 -0.07 -6.21 30.50
N GLY A 323 -0.28 -5.85 31.77
CA GLY A 323 0.73 -5.16 32.58
C GLY A 323 2.03 -5.95 32.80
N ASP A 324 1.99 -7.28 32.71
CA ASP A 324 3.16 -8.16 32.79
C ASP A 324 3.10 -9.25 31.70
N THR A 325 3.83 -9.03 30.61
CA THR A 325 3.89 -9.95 29.47
C THR A 325 4.98 -11.01 29.60
N SER A 326 5.78 -10.99 30.68
CA SER A 326 6.90 -11.93 30.88
C SER A 326 6.46 -13.29 31.41
N ARG A 327 5.28 -13.37 32.04
CA ARG A 327 4.70 -14.57 32.63
C ARG A 327 3.20 -14.62 32.40
N THR A 328 2.62 -15.80 32.62
CA THR A 328 1.16 -15.92 32.70
C THR A 328 0.70 -15.46 34.08
N VAL A 329 -0.11 -14.40 34.13
CA VAL A 329 -0.64 -13.83 35.38
C VAL A 329 -1.81 -14.68 35.89
N PRO A 330 -1.77 -15.21 37.13
CA PRO A 330 -2.86 -15.99 37.69
C PRO A 330 -4.09 -15.13 37.99
N MET A 331 -5.27 -15.70 37.83
CA MET A 331 -6.55 -14.98 38.03
C MET A 331 -6.70 -14.40 39.44
N SER A 332 -6.12 -15.03 40.46
CA SER A 332 -6.12 -14.52 41.83
C SER A 332 -5.45 -13.16 41.95
N GLU A 333 -4.34 -12.97 41.24
CA GLU A 333 -3.57 -11.70 41.24
C GLU A 333 -4.32 -10.63 40.44
N ILE A 334 -4.96 -11.00 39.34
CA ILE A 334 -5.82 -10.09 38.56
C ILE A 334 -6.96 -9.54 39.44
N ILE A 335 -7.59 -10.39 40.25
CA ILE A 335 -8.65 -9.99 41.19
C ILE A 335 -8.09 -9.07 42.29
N GLU A 336 -6.90 -9.38 42.82
CA GLU A 336 -6.24 -8.54 43.82
C GLU A 336 -5.94 -7.13 43.28
N VAL A 337 -5.35 -7.04 42.08
CA VAL A 337 -5.08 -5.76 41.41
C VAL A 337 -6.39 -5.00 41.13
N ALA A 338 -7.45 -5.69 40.68
CA ALA A 338 -8.76 -5.08 40.47
C ALA A 338 -9.39 -4.54 41.77
N ARG A 339 -9.14 -5.18 42.92
CA ARG A 339 -9.55 -4.67 44.24
C ARG A 339 -8.74 -3.46 44.65
N SER A 340 -7.41 -3.49 44.49
CA SER A 340 -6.53 -2.36 44.80
C SER A 340 -6.83 -1.13 43.93
N ALA A 341 -7.27 -1.34 42.68
CA ALA A 341 -7.72 -0.28 41.79
C ALA A 341 -9.19 0.15 42.01
N ASN A 342 -9.89 -0.41 43.00
CA ASN A 342 -11.31 -0.15 43.32
C ASN A 342 -12.30 -0.43 42.18
N ILE A 343 -11.99 -1.36 41.26
CA ILE A 343 -12.86 -1.72 40.12
C ILE A 343 -13.52 -3.09 40.26
N HIS A 344 -13.13 -3.90 41.25
CA HIS A 344 -13.64 -5.27 41.42
C HIS A 344 -15.16 -5.37 41.55
N ASN A 345 -15.77 -4.57 42.44
CA ASN A 345 -17.22 -4.57 42.65
C ASN A 345 -17.99 -4.16 41.38
N PHE A 346 -17.41 -3.26 40.57
CA PHE A 346 -17.98 -2.87 39.29
C PHE A 346 -17.93 -4.04 38.30
N ILE A 347 -16.80 -4.73 38.19
CA ILE A 347 -16.64 -5.90 37.31
C ILE A 347 -17.63 -7.01 37.69
N GLU A 348 -17.81 -7.31 38.98
CA GLU A 348 -18.77 -8.31 39.45
C GLU A 348 -20.23 -7.95 39.15
N SER A 349 -20.54 -6.66 39.05
CA SER A 349 -21.90 -6.19 38.70
C SER A 349 -22.21 -6.32 37.21
N LEU A 350 -21.22 -6.54 36.35
CA LEU A 350 -21.42 -6.69 34.91
C LEU A 350 -22.02 -8.06 34.59
N PRO A 351 -22.96 -8.13 33.61
CA PRO A 351 -23.47 -9.41 33.15
C PRO A 351 -22.32 -10.21 32.51
N HIS A 352 -22.14 -11.45 32.93
CA HIS A 352 -21.18 -12.34 32.29
C HIS A 352 -21.62 -12.62 30.86
N VAL A 353 -20.91 -12.04 29.88
CA VAL A 353 -21.06 -12.42 28.48
C VAL A 353 -20.27 -13.71 28.32
N SER A 354 -20.95 -14.84 28.41
CA SER A 354 -20.41 -16.13 27.97
C SER A 354 -20.14 -16.03 26.47
N GLN A 355 -18.87 -15.92 26.08
CA GLN A 355 -18.43 -16.21 24.72
C GLN A 355 -18.28 -17.71 24.52
#